data_AF-A0AAW9JIE8-F1
#
_entry.id   AF-A0AAW9JIE8-F1
#
_cell.length_a   1.000
_cell.length_b   1.000
_cell.length_c   1.000
_cell.angle_alpha   90.00
_cell.angle_beta   90.00
_cell.angle_gamma   90.00
#
_symmetry.space_group_name_H-M   'P 1'
#
loop_
_entity.id
_entity.type
_entity.pdbx_description
1 polymer ?
#
loop_
_entity_poly.entity_id
_entity_poly.type
_entity_poly.pdbx_seq_one_letter_code
_entity_poly.pdbx_strand_id
1 'polypeptide(L)'
;MLDNLLESKVRNKVLIFMILFNNNVLHLDKMSTYLNISDVYLKYLVTELNQLLRGKARIQFQKNKHLKLIMAKNVNYLEIIHQIYGESIIL
;
A
#
# COMPACT_ATOMS: atom_id res chain seq x y z
N MET A 1 -17.93 -1.85 14.28
CA MET A 1 -16.61 -1.49 14.89
C MET A 1 -15.47 -2.24 14.19
N LEU A 2 -15.60 -3.55 13.97
CA LEU A 2 -14.68 -4.31 13.12
C LEU A 2 -14.72 -3.85 11.65
N ASP A 3 -15.92 -3.58 11.12
CA ASP A 3 -16.09 -3.09 9.73
C ASP A 3 -15.36 -1.77 9.49
N ASN A 4 -15.46 -0.83 10.44
CA ASN A 4 -14.75 0.46 10.35
C ASN A 4 -13.22 0.30 10.37
N LEU A 5 -12.70 -0.71 11.10
CA LEU A 5 -11.28 -1.00 11.14
C LEU A 5 -10.81 -1.65 9.83
N LEU A 6 -11.61 -2.57 9.27
CA LEU A 6 -11.36 -3.20 7.98
C LEU A 6 -11.38 -2.16 6.84
N GLU A 7 -12.37 -1.29 6.84
CA GLU A 7 -12.51 -0.19 5.89
C GLU A 7 -11.33 0.79 5.99
N SER A 8 -10.92 1.15 7.21
CA SER A 8 -9.73 2.00 7.43
C SER A 8 -8.45 1.34 6.91
N LYS A 9 -8.28 0.03 7.14
CA LYS A 9 -7.12 -0.73 6.67
C LYS A 9 -7.05 -0.76 5.15
N VAL A 10 -8.14 -1.09 4.48
CA VAL A 10 -8.19 -1.11 3.00
C VAL A 10 -8.00 0.28 2.43
N ARG A 11 -8.63 1.31 3.00
CA ARG A 11 -8.40 2.71 2.63
C ARG A 11 -6.92 3.08 2.73
N ASN A 12 -6.25 2.73 3.83
CA ASN A 12 -4.83 3.04 4.00
C ASN A 12 -3.96 2.33 2.95
N LYS A 13 -4.25 1.06 2.64
CA LYS A 13 -3.57 0.31 1.58
C LYS A 13 -3.71 0.98 0.20
N VAL A 14 -4.92 1.41 -0.14
CA VAL A 14 -5.21 2.16 -1.38
C VAL A 14 -4.38 3.45 -1.41
N LEU A 15 -4.42 4.24 -0.33
CA LEU A 15 -3.69 5.51 -0.26
C LEU A 15 -2.17 5.32 -0.38
N ILE A 16 -1.59 4.32 0.30
CA ILE A 16 -0.17 3.99 0.16
C ILE A 16 0.19 3.75 -1.31
N PHE A 17 -0.59 2.91 -2.00
CA PHE A 17 -0.33 2.60 -3.39
C PHE A 17 -0.47 3.83 -4.29
N MET A 18 -1.54 4.62 -4.14
CA MET A 18 -1.78 5.84 -4.92
C MET A 18 -0.67 6.87 -4.76
N ILE A 19 -0.26 7.12 -3.51
CA ILE A 19 0.80 8.08 -3.21
C ILE A 19 2.12 7.62 -3.87
N LEU A 20 2.47 6.34 -3.75
CA LEU A 20 3.70 5.82 -4.36
C LEU A 20 3.62 5.74 -5.89
N PHE A 21 2.46 5.48 -6.46
CA PHE A 21 2.26 5.50 -7.91
C PHE A 21 2.53 6.88 -8.50
N ASN A 22 2.09 7.95 -7.80
CA ASN A 22 2.30 9.33 -8.25
C ASN A 22 3.71 9.86 -7.97
N ASN A 23 4.39 9.37 -6.93
CA ASN A 23 5.68 9.91 -6.50
C ASN A 23 6.89 9.00 -6.83
N ASN A 24 6.65 7.75 -7.26
CA ASN A 24 7.60 6.64 -7.44
C ASN A 24 8.38 6.23 -6.18
N VAL A 25 8.92 7.19 -5.43
CA VAL A 25 9.70 7.02 -4.20
C VAL A 25 9.23 8.04 -3.16
N LEU A 26 9.01 7.62 -1.93
CA LEU A 26 8.67 8.51 -0.82
C LEU A 26 9.41 8.12 0.46
N HIS A 27 9.76 9.10 1.28
CA HIS A 27 10.31 8.84 2.61
C HIS A 27 9.25 8.19 3.52
N LEU A 28 9.65 7.23 4.34
CA LEU A 28 8.77 6.50 5.26
C LEU A 28 8.01 7.47 6.17
N ASP A 29 8.74 8.38 6.83
CA ASP A 29 8.19 9.37 7.76
C ASP A 29 7.16 10.30 7.10
N LYS A 30 7.35 10.63 5.82
CA LYS A 30 6.38 11.45 5.07
C LYS A 30 5.10 10.67 4.83
N MET A 31 5.21 9.39 4.45
CA MET A 31 4.05 8.53 4.24
C MET A 31 3.26 8.32 5.54
N SER A 32 3.94 8.02 6.65
CA SER A 32 3.30 7.81 7.95
C SER A 32 2.63 9.09 8.46
N THR A 33 3.26 10.25 8.24
CA THR A 33 2.66 11.56 8.52
C THR A 33 1.41 11.81 7.67
N TYR A 34 1.46 11.57 6.36
CA TYR A 34 0.30 11.78 5.47
C TYR A 34 -0.90 10.92 5.83
N LEU A 35 -0.65 9.68 6.26
CA LEU A 35 -1.69 8.74 6.64
C LEU A 35 -2.09 8.87 8.11
N ASN A 36 -1.36 9.67 8.89
CA ASN A 36 -1.49 9.78 10.34
C ASN A 36 -1.46 8.40 11.04
N ILE A 37 -0.46 7.59 10.73
CA ILE A 37 -0.24 6.26 11.29
C ILE A 37 1.21 6.08 11.76
N SER A 38 1.48 5.09 12.62
CA SER A 38 2.85 4.79 13.02
C SER A 38 3.64 4.12 11.88
N ASP A 39 4.96 4.33 11.86
CA ASP A 39 5.87 3.65 10.93
C ASP A 39 5.79 2.12 11.03
N VAL A 40 5.56 1.60 12.24
CA VAL A 40 5.39 0.17 12.48
C VAL A 40 4.15 -0.34 11.75
N TYR A 41 3.02 0.36 11.88
CA TYR A 41 1.79 -0.01 11.20
C TYR A 41 1.89 0.17 9.68
N LEU A 42 2.54 1.24 9.21
CA LEU A 42 2.83 1.43 7.79
C LEU A 42 3.64 0.26 7.21
N LYS A 43 4.70 -0.19 7.90
CA LYS A 43 5.49 -1.36 7.48
C LYS A 43 4.66 -2.64 7.41
N TYR A 44 3.77 -2.84 8.37
CA TYR A 44 2.83 -3.95 8.35
C TYR A 44 1.90 -3.89 7.12
N LEU A 45 1.28 -2.75 6.84
CA LEU A 45 0.41 -2.57 5.67
C LEU A 45 1.16 -2.78 4.35
N VAL A 46 2.40 -2.28 4.24
CA VAL A 46 3.25 -2.50 3.06
C VAL A 46 3.58 -3.98 2.87
N THR A 47 3.78 -4.72 3.95
CA THR A 47 4.04 -6.17 3.89
C THR A 47 2.83 -6.91 3.34
N GLU A 48 1.63 -6.59 3.85
CA GLU A 48 0.40 -7.19 3.33
C GLU A 48 0.11 -6.80 1.89
N LEU A 49 0.33 -5.54 1.51
CA LEU A 49 0.23 -5.09 0.12
C LEU A 49 1.15 -5.88 -0.81
N ASN A 50 2.39 -6.13 -0.39
CA ASN A 50 3.34 -6.92 -1.17
C ASN A 50 2.90 -8.38 -1.34
N GLN A 51 2.25 -8.95 -0.33
CA GLN A 51 1.68 -10.31 -0.43
C GLN A 51 0.48 -10.33 -1.36
N LEU A 52 -0.44 -9.38 -1.20
CA LEU A 52 -1.63 -9.24 -2.02
C LEU A 52 -1.26 -9.05 -3.49
N LEU A 53 -0.33 -8.14 -3.79
CA LEU A 53 0.03 -7.74 -5.16
C LEU A 53 1.15 -8.60 -5.75
N ARG A 54 1.41 -9.79 -5.19
CA ARG A 54 2.49 -10.67 -5.63
C ARG A 54 2.38 -10.93 -7.14
N GLY A 55 3.48 -10.67 -7.84
CA GLY A 55 3.57 -10.82 -9.30
C GLY A 55 3.05 -9.62 -10.11
N LYS A 56 2.38 -8.65 -9.48
CA LYS A 56 1.83 -7.46 -10.14
C LYS A 56 2.52 -6.16 -9.75
N ALA A 57 2.80 -5.97 -8.47
CA ALA A 57 3.51 -4.82 -7.95
C ALA A 57 4.28 -5.18 -6.67
N ARG A 58 5.31 -4.39 -6.38
CA ARG A 58 6.10 -4.52 -5.14
C ARG A 58 6.50 -3.14 -4.63
N ILE A 59 6.32 -2.91 -3.34
CA ILE A 59 6.85 -1.78 -2.61
C ILE A 59 8.13 -2.24 -1.89
N GLN A 60 9.27 -1.66 -2.26
CA GLN A 60 10.57 -1.98 -1.70
C GLN A 60 11.01 -0.91 -0.69
N PHE A 61 11.50 -1.36 0.47
CA PHE A 61 12.20 -0.49 1.42
C PHE A 61 13.64 -0.27 0.96
N GLN A 62 14.01 0.99 0.74
CA GLN A 62 15.38 1.38 0.43
C GLN A 62 16.04 2.01 1.66
N LYS A 63 17.13 1.36 2.13
CA LYS A 63 17.91 1.78 3.30
C LYS A 63 17.03 2.04 4.55
N ASN A 64 15.91 1.34 4.69
CA ASN A 64 14.90 1.52 5.73
C ASN A 64 14.29 2.93 5.85
N LYS A 65 14.53 3.82 4.89
CA LYS A 65 14.09 5.23 4.93
C LYS A 65 13.12 5.59 3.82
N HIS A 66 13.16 4.89 2.69
CA HIS A 66 12.31 5.19 1.55
C HIS A 66 11.49 3.97 1.12
N LEU A 67 10.29 4.25 0.64
CA LEU A 67 9.39 3.31 -0.01
C LEU A 67 9.46 3.59 -1.52
N LYS A 68 9.75 2.56 -2.31
CA LYS A 68 9.74 2.64 -3.78
C LYS A 68 8.74 1.67 -4.36
N LEU A 69 7.85 2.14 -5.24
CA LEU A 69 6.96 1.26 -5.99
C LEU A 69 7.66 0.72 -7.24
N ILE A 70 7.46 -0.57 -7.50
CA ILE A 70 7.92 -1.28 -8.69
C ILE A 70 6.70 -2.02 -9.26
N MET A 71 6.29 -1.65 -10.46
CA MET A 71 5.19 -2.31 -11.18
C MET A 71 5.75 -3.41 -12.10
N ALA A 72 5.03 -4.52 -12.21
CA ALA A 72 5.29 -5.50 -13.27
C ALA A 72 4.88 -4.92 -14.63
N LYS A 73 5.47 -5.44 -15.71
CA LYS A 73 5.13 -5.01 -17.07
C LYS A 73 3.65 -5.29 -17.37
N ASN A 74 3.00 -4.36 -18.07
CA ASN A 74 1.61 -4.46 -18.54
C ASN A 74 0.53 -4.56 -17.44
N VAL A 75 0.87 -4.28 -16.19
CA VAL A 75 -0.12 -4.21 -15.10
C VAL A 75 -0.72 -2.82 -15.04
N ASN A 76 -2.05 -2.75 -15.06
CA ASN A 76 -2.79 -1.50 -14.97
C ASN A 76 -2.97 -1.07 -13.50
N TYR A 77 -2.87 0.23 -13.26
CA TYR A 77 -3.24 0.87 -11.99
C TYR A 77 -4.62 0.41 -11.49
N LEU A 78 -5.64 0.43 -12.35
CA LEU A 78 -7.02 0.07 -11.96
C LEU A 78 -7.13 -1.38 -11.49
N GLU A 79 -6.35 -2.29 -12.09
CA GLU A 79 -6.31 -3.69 -11.70
C GLU A 79 -5.79 -3.86 -10.27
N ILE A 80 -4.75 -3.09 -9.91
CA ILE A 80 -4.21 -3.09 -8.54
C ILE A 80 -5.25 -2.55 -7.56
N ILE A 81 -5.89 -1.43 -7.88
CA ILE A 81 -6.90 -0.82 -7.00
C ILE A 81 -8.06 -1.79 -6.74
N HIS A 82 -8.60 -2.43 -7.80
CA HIS A 82 -9.65 -3.44 -7.65
C HIS A 82 -9.21 -4.61 -6.78
N GLN A 83 -7.96 -5.06 -6.90
CA GLN A 83 -7.45 -6.14 -6.06
C GLN A 83 -7.33 -5.74 -4.58
N ILE A 84 -6.94 -4.50 -4.29
CA ILE A 84 -6.89 -3.98 -2.91
C ILE A 84 -8.30 -3.89 -2.31
N TYR A 85 -9.28 -3.38 -3.07
CA TYR A 85 -10.68 -3.36 -2.61
C TYR A 85 -11.31 -4.75 -2.51
N GLY A 86 -10.90 -5.70 -3.35
CA GLY A 86 -11.34 -7.09 -3.31
C GLY A 86 -10.98 -7.81 -2.00
N GLU A 87 -9.98 -7.32 -1.26
CA GLU A 87 -9.65 -7.81 0.09
C GLU A 87 -10.83 -7.64 1.06
N SER A 88 -11.67 -6.62 0.87
CA SER A 88 -12.87 -6.39 1.70
C SER A 88 -14.02 -7.36 1.40
N ILE A 89 -14.04 -8.06 0.26
CA ILE A 89 -15.16 -8.92 -0.17
C ILE A 89 -15.04 -10.35 0.38
N ILE A 90 -13.86 -10.76 0.84
CA ILE A 90 -13.57 -12.14 1.30
C ILE A 90 -13.86 -12.35 2.81
N LEU A 91 -14.51 -11.38 3.48
CA LEU A 91 -14.88 -11.48 4.90
C LEU A 91 -16.38 -11.69 5.10
#